data_AF-A0A6C0AGE3-F1
#
_entry.id   AF-A0A6C0AGE3-F1
#
_cell.length_a   1.000
_cell.length_b   1.000
_cell.length_c   1.000
_cell.angle_alpha   90.00
_cell.angle_beta   90.00
_cell.angle_gamma   90.00
#
_symmetry.space_group_name_H-M   'P 1'
#
loop_
_entity.id
_entity.type
_entity.pdbx_description
1 polymer ?
#
loop_
_entity_poly.entity_id
_entity_poly.type
_entity_poly.pdbx_seq_one_letter_code
_entity_poly.pdbx_strand_id
1 'polypeptide(L)'
;MHWGILCKNPNAIPLLESRVALTGDLDELEWIWLSANPNALPLLEKYPHRIKWSFASSNPGIVPLLEKNIREVQWDTVCTYAYPEFIPFLEKHIEYLCPKCWDWLSSHPNALPLLEKYPEHILWEQLSCNPGALHLLEKHPNKINWNQLSANPKANHLLFKLDYTQRETKQDFREELMSYIFQPDRLMRLSRQFNLDLKTYLSFI
;
A
#
# COMPACT_ATOMS: atom_id res chain seq x y z
N MET A 1 -10.78 -2.16 -35.48
CA MET A 1 -9.78 -2.05 -34.38
C MET A 1 -10.54 -1.56 -33.16
N HIS A 2 -10.37 -2.18 -31.98
CA HIS A 2 -11.16 -1.80 -30.79
C HIS A 2 -10.46 -0.68 -30.01
N TRP A 3 -10.70 0.57 -30.41
CA TRP A 3 -10.02 1.76 -29.85
C TRP A 3 -10.19 1.91 -28.34
N GLY A 4 -11.32 1.47 -27.80
CA GLY A 4 -11.57 1.43 -26.36
C GLY A 4 -10.54 0.62 -25.56
N ILE A 5 -9.98 -0.46 -26.11
CA ILE A 5 -8.96 -1.25 -25.40
C ILE A 5 -7.63 -0.50 -25.33
N LEU A 6 -7.30 0.25 -26.40
CA LEU A 6 -6.08 1.05 -26.47
C LEU A 6 -6.11 2.22 -25.49
N CYS A 7 -7.29 2.73 -25.13
CA CYS A 7 -7.46 3.81 -24.14
C CYS A 7 -6.86 3.48 -22.77
N LYS A 8 -6.78 2.19 -22.41
CA LYS A 8 -6.17 1.74 -21.15
C LYS A 8 -4.64 1.65 -21.23
N ASN A 9 -4.05 1.58 -22.43
CA ASN A 9 -2.63 1.40 -22.61
C ASN A 9 -1.90 2.76 -22.59
N PRO A 10 -1.04 3.05 -21.60
CA PRO A 10 -0.32 4.32 -21.52
C PRO A 10 0.60 4.58 -22.72
N ASN A 11 1.09 3.52 -23.36
CA ASN A 11 1.96 3.61 -24.54
C ASN A 11 1.17 3.84 -25.84
N ALA A 12 -0.15 3.67 -25.82
CA ALA A 12 -0.99 3.91 -26.98
C ALA A 12 -1.47 5.37 -27.08
N ILE A 13 -1.24 6.21 -26.06
CA ILE A 13 -1.72 7.61 -26.06
C ILE A 13 -1.26 8.40 -27.30
N PRO A 14 0.03 8.36 -27.72
CA PRO A 14 0.45 9.10 -28.92
C PRO A 14 -0.29 8.67 -30.20
N LEU A 15 -0.64 7.38 -30.31
CA LEU A 15 -1.44 6.85 -31.41
C LEU A 15 -2.88 7.37 -31.35
N LEU A 16 -3.49 7.40 -30.16
CA LEU A 16 -4.83 7.94 -29.96
C LEU A 16 -4.88 9.44 -30.27
N GLU A 17 -3.88 10.21 -29.85
CA GLU A 17 -3.75 11.63 -30.18
C GLU A 17 -3.64 11.85 -31.68
N SER A 18 -2.80 11.06 -32.36
CA SER A 18 -2.62 11.12 -33.82
C SER A 18 -3.92 10.79 -34.55
N ARG A 19 -4.65 9.76 -34.11
CA ARG A 19 -5.95 9.39 -34.67
C ARG A 19 -6.95 10.54 -34.50
N VAL A 20 -7.10 11.06 -33.29
CA VAL A 20 -8.05 12.14 -32.99
C VAL A 20 -7.71 13.39 -33.80
N ALA A 21 -6.42 13.69 -34.02
CA ALA A 21 -6.00 14.79 -34.88
C ALA A 21 -6.36 14.58 -36.35
N LEU A 22 -6.33 13.34 -36.85
CA LEU A 22 -6.66 12.99 -38.24
C LEU A 22 -8.17 12.89 -38.49
N THR A 23 -8.92 12.27 -37.59
CA THR A 23 -10.34 11.94 -37.81
C THR A 23 -11.31 12.89 -37.12
N GLY A 24 -10.89 13.57 -36.06
CA GLY A 24 -11.77 14.35 -35.18
C GLY A 24 -12.77 13.51 -34.36
N ASP A 25 -12.77 12.19 -34.53
CA ASP A 25 -13.74 11.30 -33.91
C ASP A 25 -13.34 10.93 -32.47
N LEU A 26 -14.17 11.37 -31.53
CA LEU A 26 -14.01 11.17 -30.09
C LEU A 26 -14.93 10.08 -29.53
N ASP A 27 -15.91 9.61 -30.30
CA ASP A 27 -16.99 8.76 -29.79
C ASP A 27 -16.57 7.28 -29.72
N GLU A 28 -15.59 6.87 -30.53
CA GLU A 28 -14.96 5.54 -30.42
C GLU A 28 -13.97 5.41 -29.25
N LEU A 29 -13.73 6.49 -28.48
CA LEU A 29 -12.81 6.49 -27.33
C LEU A 29 -13.54 6.20 -26.02
N GLU A 30 -12.96 5.30 -25.23
CA GLU A 30 -13.47 4.96 -23.91
C GLU A 30 -12.91 5.90 -22.84
N TRP A 31 -13.62 6.99 -22.58
CA TRP A 31 -13.19 8.06 -21.69
C TRP A 31 -13.04 7.66 -20.23
N ILE A 32 -13.72 6.60 -19.79
CA ILE A 32 -13.50 5.99 -18.48
C ILE A 32 -12.04 5.51 -18.36
N TRP A 33 -11.57 4.76 -19.37
CA TRP A 33 -10.21 4.22 -19.38
C TRP A 33 -9.16 5.30 -19.61
N LEU A 34 -9.45 6.29 -20.47
CA LEU A 34 -8.56 7.44 -20.65
C LEU A 34 -8.39 8.25 -19.36
N SER A 35 -9.48 8.49 -18.62
CA SER A 35 -9.41 9.28 -17.38
C SER A 35 -8.48 8.63 -16.35
N ALA A 36 -8.49 7.30 -16.26
CA ALA A 36 -7.60 6.54 -15.38
C ALA A 36 -6.17 6.33 -15.94
N ASN A 37 -5.90 6.71 -17.19
CA ASN A 37 -4.64 6.39 -17.86
C ASN A 37 -3.54 7.41 -17.50
N PRO A 38 -2.39 6.96 -16.93
CA PRO A 38 -1.33 7.84 -16.43
C PRO A 38 -0.71 8.77 -17.47
N ASN A 39 -0.76 8.41 -18.75
CA ASN A 39 -0.18 9.21 -19.84
C ASN A 39 -1.23 10.03 -20.60
N ALA A 40 -2.51 9.96 -20.23
CA ALA A 40 -3.59 10.60 -20.98
C ALA A 40 -3.78 12.09 -20.67
N LEU A 41 -2.97 12.69 -19.79
CA LEU A 41 -3.08 14.10 -19.42
C LEU A 41 -3.21 15.03 -20.63
N PRO A 42 -2.38 14.95 -21.70
CA PRO A 42 -2.50 15.83 -22.87
C PRO A 42 -3.87 15.75 -23.56
N LEU A 43 -4.41 14.53 -23.68
CA LEU A 43 -5.70 14.30 -24.31
C LEU A 43 -6.86 14.78 -23.41
N LEU A 44 -6.74 14.56 -22.09
CA LEU A 44 -7.75 15.00 -21.11
C LEU A 44 -7.79 16.53 -20.99
N GLU A 45 -6.64 17.22 -21.07
CA GLU A 45 -6.59 18.69 -21.10
C GLU A 45 -7.28 19.27 -22.32
N LYS A 46 -7.21 18.60 -23.48
CA LYS A 46 -7.88 19.04 -24.71
C LYS A 46 -9.39 18.89 -24.66
N TYR A 47 -9.89 17.93 -23.88
CA TYR A 47 -11.32 17.57 -23.85
C TYR A 47 -11.86 17.46 -22.40
N PRO A 48 -11.84 18.55 -21.62
CA PRO A 48 -12.16 18.52 -20.19
C PRO A 48 -13.60 18.05 -19.90
N HIS A 49 -14.55 18.34 -20.80
CA HIS A 49 -15.95 17.93 -20.69
C HIS A 49 -16.17 16.42 -20.84
N ARG A 50 -15.16 15.66 -21.28
CA ARG A 50 -15.23 14.19 -21.40
C ARG A 50 -14.62 13.46 -20.21
N ILE A 51 -13.92 14.19 -19.32
CA ILE A 51 -13.24 13.59 -18.17
C ILE A 51 -14.28 12.91 -17.27
N LYS A 52 -13.97 11.68 -16.88
CA LYS A 52 -14.71 10.93 -15.86
C LYS A 52 -13.95 11.06 -14.54
N TRP A 53 -14.30 12.09 -13.76
CA TRP A 53 -13.52 12.48 -12.59
C TRP A 53 -13.38 11.39 -11.52
N SER A 54 -14.38 10.53 -11.37
CA SER A 54 -14.29 9.34 -10.49
C SER A 54 -13.15 8.39 -10.85
N PHE A 55 -12.78 8.32 -12.13
CA PHE A 55 -11.66 7.51 -12.62
C PHE A 55 -10.39 8.35 -12.78
N ALA A 56 -10.51 9.66 -13.02
CA ALA A 56 -9.36 10.56 -13.05
C ALA A 56 -8.71 10.67 -11.66
N SER A 57 -9.48 10.72 -10.57
CA SER A 57 -8.91 10.83 -9.22
C SER A 57 -8.09 9.61 -8.76
N SER A 58 -8.09 8.49 -9.50
CA SER A 58 -7.15 7.38 -9.31
C SER A 58 -5.89 7.47 -10.16
N ASN A 59 -5.73 8.53 -10.96
CA ASN A 59 -4.62 8.72 -11.88
C ASN A 59 -3.59 9.72 -11.31
N PRO A 60 -2.39 9.27 -10.90
CA PRO A 60 -1.38 10.18 -10.34
C PRO A 60 -0.87 11.22 -11.35
N GLY A 61 -0.89 10.91 -12.64
CA GLY A 61 -0.49 11.84 -13.71
C GLY A 61 -1.47 13.01 -13.92
N ILE A 62 -2.64 12.97 -13.28
CA ILE A 62 -3.71 13.97 -13.47
C ILE A 62 -3.69 15.08 -12.41
N VAL A 63 -2.77 15.05 -11.45
CA VAL A 63 -2.65 16.08 -10.38
C VAL A 63 -2.72 17.51 -10.93
N PRO A 64 -2.03 17.90 -12.02
CA PRO A 64 -2.14 19.25 -12.57
C PRO A 64 -3.57 19.64 -13.00
N LEU A 65 -4.38 18.66 -13.43
CA LEU A 65 -5.79 18.87 -13.76
C LEU A 65 -6.68 18.89 -12.51
N LEU A 66 -6.38 18.10 -11.47
CA LEU A 66 -7.07 18.17 -10.19
C LEU A 66 -6.91 19.55 -9.54
N GLU A 67 -5.69 20.12 -9.57
CA GLU A 67 -5.43 21.47 -9.05
C GLU A 67 -6.29 22.55 -9.73
N LYS A 68 -6.51 22.42 -11.04
CA LYS A 68 -7.35 23.36 -11.80
C LYS A 68 -8.86 23.14 -11.56
N ASN A 69 -9.25 21.98 -11.02
CA ASN A 69 -10.65 21.54 -10.91
C ASN A 69 -10.97 20.96 -9.53
N ILE A 70 -10.62 21.69 -8.46
CA ILE A 70 -10.76 21.25 -7.06
C ILE A 70 -12.16 20.70 -6.71
N ARG A 71 -13.23 21.24 -7.32
CA ARG A 71 -14.62 20.81 -7.08
C ARG A 71 -14.94 19.42 -7.64
N GLU A 72 -14.17 18.94 -8.60
CA GLU A 72 -14.38 17.66 -9.26
C GLU A 72 -13.59 16.52 -8.58
N VAL A 73 -12.66 16.88 -7.70
CA VAL A 73 -11.76 15.94 -7.03
C VAL A 73 -12.56 14.98 -6.15
N GLN A 74 -12.39 13.68 -6.41
CA GLN A 74 -12.87 12.65 -5.51
C GLN A 74 -11.81 12.40 -4.43
N TRP A 75 -11.85 13.18 -3.35
CA TRP A 75 -10.86 13.15 -2.27
C TRP A 75 -10.68 11.77 -1.64
N ASP A 76 -11.77 11.06 -1.38
CA ASP A 76 -11.73 9.68 -0.88
C ASP A 76 -10.90 8.77 -1.79
N THR A 77 -11.04 8.92 -3.12
CA THR A 77 -10.27 8.14 -4.11
C THR A 77 -8.79 8.51 -4.03
N VAL A 78 -8.45 9.80 -4.03
CA VAL A 78 -7.05 10.26 -3.94
C VAL A 78 -6.37 9.72 -2.68
N CYS A 79 -7.05 9.78 -1.52
CA CYS A 79 -6.55 9.25 -0.25
C CYS A 79 -6.45 7.72 -0.22
N THR A 80 -7.39 7.01 -0.87
CA THR A 80 -7.37 5.55 -0.95
C THR A 80 -6.16 5.04 -1.72
N TYR A 81 -5.71 5.75 -2.76
CA TYR A 81 -4.53 5.35 -3.53
C TYR A 81 -3.22 5.90 -2.97
N ALA A 82 -3.23 7.13 -2.43
CA ALA A 82 -2.09 7.78 -1.78
C ALA A 82 -0.76 7.60 -2.55
N TYR A 83 -0.81 7.77 -3.88
CA TYR A 83 0.39 7.76 -4.70
C TYR A 83 1.35 8.89 -4.26
N PRO A 84 2.67 8.72 -4.40
CA PRO A 84 3.64 9.75 -4.01
C PRO A 84 3.33 11.14 -4.59
N GLU A 85 2.84 11.18 -5.84
CA GLU A 85 2.42 12.38 -6.56
C GLU A 85 1.22 13.08 -5.90
N PHE A 86 0.35 12.33 -5.20
CA PHE A 86 -0.78 12.88 -4.48
C PHE A 86 -0.40 13.48 -3.13
N ILE A 87 0.71 13.08 -2.51
CA ILE A 87 1.03 13.52 -1.13
C ILE A 87 1.19 15.06 -1.04
N PRO A 88 1.96 15.74 -1.91
CA PRO A 88 2.05 17.21 -1.86
C PRO A 88 0.71 17.88 -2.16
N PHE A 89 -0.09 17.28 -3.05
CA PHE A 89 -1.43 17.78 -3.40
C PHE A 89 -2.39 17.68 -2.21
N LEU A 90 -2.40 16.56 -1.50
CA LEU A 90 -3.20 16.35 -0.28
C LEU A 90 -2.76 17.29 0.85
N GLU A 91 -1.45 17.48 1.03
CA GLU A 91 -0.90 18.39 2.04
C GLU A 91 -1.35 19.84 1.80
N LYS A 92 -1.35 20.28 0.53
CA LYS A 92 -1.77 21.63 0.13
C LYS A 92 -3.27 21.88 0.36
N HIS A 93 -4.08 20.82 0.42
CA HIS A 93 -5.54 20.87 0.45
C HIS A 93 -6.12 20.08 1.63
N ILE A 94 -5.44 20.19 2.78
CA ILE A 94 -5.76 19.40 3.98
C ILE A 94 -7.20 19.63 4.48
N GLU A 95 -7.77 20.81 4.22
CA GLU A 95 -9.11 21.21 4.61
C GLU A 95 -10.23 20.38 3.95
N TYR A 96 -9.92 19.68 2.84
CA TYR A 96 -10.86 18.79 2.16
C TYR A 96 -10.81 17.35 2.67
N LEU A 97 -9.86 17.01 3.55
CA LEU A 97 -9.70 15.65 4.06
C LEU A 97 -10.70 15.37 5.16
N CYS A 98 -11.61 14.43 4.90
CA CYS A 98 -12.54 13.95 5.91
C CYS A 98 -11.83 12.98 6.88
N PRO A 99 -12.43 12.65 8.05
CA PRO A 99 -11.85 11.69 8.98
C PRO A 99 -11.44 10.36 8.31
N LYS A 100 -12.29 9.82 7.42
CA LYS A 100 -12.03 8.58 6.68
C LYS A 100 -10.82 8.65 5.75
N CYS A 101 -10.45 9.85 5.26
CA CYS A 101 -9.23 10.03 4.48
C CYS A 101 -7.99 9.65 5.29
N TRP A 102 -7.99 9.97 6.58
CA TRP A 102 -6.88 9.67 7.48
C TRP A 102 -6.77 8.18 7.80
N ASP A 103 -7.87 7.43 7.82
CA ASP A 103 -7.86 5.96 7.89
C ASP A 103 -7.07 5.37 6.73
N TRP A 104 -7.38 5.81 5.50
CA TRP A 104 -6.69 5.35 4.31
C TRP A 104 -5.22 5.76 4.36
N LEU A 105 -4.92 7.04 4.59
CA LEU A 105 -3.55 7.54 4.64
C LEU A 105 -2.70 6.83 5.69
N SER A 106 -3.25 6.55 6.87
CA SER A 106 -2.54 5.86 7.97
C SER A 106 -2.00 4.48 7.56
N SER A 107 -2.69 3.76 6.67
CA SER A 107 -2.21 2.45 6.19
C SER A 107 -1.20 2.53 5.04
N HIS A 108 -1.01 3.71 4.41
CA HIS A 108 -0.14 3.88 3.25
C HIS A 108 1.28 4.35 3.63
N PRO A 109 2.34 3.64 3.19
CA PRO A 109 3.73 4.05 3.46
C PRO A 109 4.08 5.44 2.89
N ASN A 110 3.52 5.79 1.72
CA ASN A 110 3.80 7.08 1.07
C ASN A 110 3.27 8.27 1.88
N ALA A 111 2.22 8.07 2.69
CA ALA A 111 1.61 9.13 3.47
C ALA A 111 2.32 9.40 4.80
N LEU A 112 3.39 8.65 5.14
CA LEU A 112 4.12 8.84 6.40
C LEU A 112 4.63 10.26 6.61
N PRO A 113 5.25 10.94 5.62
CA PRO A 113 5.68 12.33 5.80
C PRO A 113 4.51 13.27 6.17
N LEU A 114 3.32 13.02 5.60
CA LEU A 114 2.12 13.78 5.91
C LEU A 114 1.63 13.47 7.34
N LEU A 115 1.61 12.19 7.74
CA LEU A 115 1.19 11.76 9.08
C LEU A 115 2.13 12.26 10.18
N GLU A 116 3.45 12.33 9.92
CA GLU A 116 4.42 12.88 10.86
C GLU A 116 4.22 14.38 11.10
N LYS A 117 3.70 15.11 10.10
CA LYS A 117 3.37 16.54 10.21
C LYS A 117 2.05 16.79 10.94
N TYR A 118 1.12 15.84 10.86
CA TYR A 118 -0.23 15.91 11.44
C TYR A 118 -0.52 14.72 12.36
N PRO A 119 0.23 14.55 13.47
CA PRO A 119 0.18 13.36 14.31
C PRO A 119 -1.17 13.15 15.01
N GLU A 120 -1.95 14.21 15.20
CA GLU A 120 -3.30 14.17 15.78
C GLU A 120 -4.30 13.38 14.94
N HIS A 121 -4.03 13.25 13.64
CA HIS A 121 -4.88 12.52 12.70
C HIS A 121 -4.46 11.05 12.50
N ILE A 122 -3.38 10.61 13.14
CA ILE A 122 -2.90 9.24 13.04
C ILE A 122 -3.93 8.27 13.64
N LEU A 123 -4.44 7.37 12.79
CA LEU A 123 -5.17 6.20 13.25
C LEU A 123 -4.23 5.04 13.48
N TRP A 124 -3.84 4.86 14.73
CA TRP A 124 -2.86 3.86 15.18
C TRP A 124 -3.24 2.42 14.82
N GLU A 125 -4.52 2.10 14.74
CA GLU A 125 -4.97 0.80 14.25
C GLU A 125 -4.52 0.54 12.81
N GLN A 126 -4.78 1.49 11.91
CA GLN A 126 -4.38 1.41 10.50
C GLN A 126 -2.86 1.60 10.33
N LEU A 127 -2.24 2.44 11.16
CA LEU A 127 -0.79 2.61 11.16
C LEU A 127 -0.07 1.31 11.53
N SER A 128 -0.68 0.46 12.38
CA SER A 128 -0.06 -0.79 12.82
C SER A 128 0.16 -1.78 11.68
N CYS A 129 -0.70 -1.79 10.64
CA CYS A 129 -0.49 -2.61 9.44
C CYS A 129 0.43 -1.95 8.40
N ASN A 130 0.82 -0.68 8.59
CA ASN A 130 1.65 0.08 7.65
C ASN A 130 3.14 -0.37 7.74
N PRO A 131 3.71 -0.96 6.68
CA PRO A 131 5.09 -1.48 6.71
C PRO A 131 6.15 -0.38 6.78
N GLY A 132 5.83 0.86 6.44
CA GLY A 132 6.75 1.98 6.58
C GLY A 132 6.75 2.63 7.97
N ALA A 133 5.75 2.33 8.81
CA ALA A 133 5.49 3.08 10.05
C ALA A 133 6.14 2.49 11.31
N LEU A 134 6.98 1.47 11.17
CA LEU A 134 7.53 0.72 12.31
C LEU A 134 8.28 1.62 13.29
N HIS A 135 9.02 2.62 12.79
CA HIS A 135 9.74 3.59 13.62
C HIS A 135 8.81 4.47 14.47
N LEU A 136 7.59 4.75 14.00
CA LEU A 136 6.58 5.45 14.79
C LEU A 136 5.96 4.52 15.83
N LEU A 137 5.68 3.27 15.45
CA LEU A 137 5.12 2.27 16.36
C LEU A 137 6.09 1.94 17.52
N GLU A 138 7.39 1.83 17.23
CA GLU A 138 8.45 1.63 18.24
C GLU A 138 8.48 2.72 19.31
N LYS A 139 8.23 3.97 18.92
CA LYS A 139 8.18 5.12 19.84
C LYS A 139 6.90 5.16 20.67
N HIS A 140 5.84 4.49 20.23
CA HIS A 140 4.51 4.52 20.84
C HIS A 140 3.94 3.11 21.07
N PRO A 141 4.62 2.25 21.86
CA PRO A 141 4.24 0.85 22.04
C PRO A 141 2.83 0.67 22.64
N ASN A 142 2.36 1.64 23.42
CA ASN A 142 1.01 1.64 24.01
C ASN A 142 -0.11 1.94 23.01
N LYS A 143 0.21 2.35 21.78
CA LYS A 143 -0.75 2.63 20.72
C LYS A 143 -0.85 1.52 19.68
N ILE A 144 0.05 0.54 19.73
CA ILE A 144 0.09 -0.56 18.77
C ILE A 144 -1.17 -1.41 18.88
N ASN A 145 -1.86 -1.58 17.75
CA ASN A 145 -2.87 -2.63 17.61
C ASN A 145 -2.16 -3.92 17.18
N TRP A 146 -1.98 -4.85 18.12
CA TRP A 146 -1.22 -6.09 17.88
C TRP A 146 -1.87 -7.01 16.84
N ASN A 147 -3.19 -7.01 16.73
CA ASN A 147 -3.89 -7.79 15.72
C ASN A 147 -3.55 -7.28 14.31
N GLN A 148 -3.60 -5.96 14.10
CA GLN A 148 -3.20 -5.35 12.82
C GLN A 148 -1.69 -5.45 12.57
N LEU A 149 -0.87 -5.31 13.61
CA LEU A 149 0.58 -5.45 13.51
C LEU A 149 0.98 -6.86 13.05
N SER A 150 0.23 -7.90 13.46
CA SER A 150 0.49 -9.28 13.03
C SER A 150 0.38 -9.48 11.51
N ALA A 151 -0.43 -8.64 10.84
CA ALA A 151 -0.57 -8.63 9.38
C ALA A 151 0.50 -7.77 8.68
N ASN A 152 1.30 -7.01 9.42
CA ASN A 152 2.34 -6.16 8.87
C ASN A 152 3.57 -7.01 8.48
N PRO A 153 3.91 -7.09 7.18
CA PRO A 153 4.96 -7.99 6.69
C PRO A 153 6.37 -7.62 7.18
N LYS A 154 6.56 -6.41 7.71
CA LYS A 154 7.85 -5.95 8.24
C LYS A 154 7.93 -5.94 9.78
N ALA A 155 6.83 -6.26 10.47
CA ALA A 155 6.74 -6.16 11.92
C ALA A 155 7.35 -7.34 12.70
N ASN A 156 8.05 -8.27 12.03
CA ASN A 156 8.65 -9.43 12.69
C ASN A 156 9.49 -9.07 13.93
N HIS A 157 10.26 -7.97 13.87
CA HIS A 157 11.09 -7.52 15.00
C HIS A 157 10.28 -7.01 16.20
N LEU A 158 9.08 -6.49 15.98
CA LEU A 158 8.17 -6.05 17.04
C LEU A 158 7.36 -7.22 17.63
N LEU A 159 6.95 -8.17 16.79
CA LEU A 159 6.15 -9.34 17.18
C LEU A 159 7.00 -10.40 17.90
N PHE A 160 8.17 -10.68 17.35
CA PHE A 160 9.11 -11.67 17.85
C PHE A 160 10.29 -11.00 18.52
N LYS A 161 10.03 -9.98 19.34
CA LYS A 161 10.97 -9.61 20.40
C LYS A 161 11.07 -10.84 21.31
N LEU A 162 11.89 -11.81 20.90
CA LEU A 162 12.25 -13.00 21.65
C LEU A 162 12.95 -12.44 22.87
N ASP A 163 12.17 -12.21 23.91
CA ASP A 163 12.68 -11.77 25.17
C ASP A 163 13.38 -12.98 25.78
N TYR A 164 14.66 -13.17 25.40
CA TYR A 164 15.51 -14.24 25.92
C TYR A 164 15.59 -14.19 27.45
N THR A 165 15.27 -13.06 28.07
CA THR A 165 15.21 -12.88 29.52
C THR A 165 13.97 -13.50 30.17
N GLN A 166 12.90 -13.75 29.40
CA GLN A 166 11.68 -14.45 29.85
C GLN A 166 11.69 -15.95 29.52
N ARG A 167 12.81 -16.51 29.02
CA ARG A 167 12.94 -17.96 28.78
C ARG A 167 12.70 -18.79 30.04
N GLU A 168 13.07 -18.26 31.20
CA GLU A 168 12.97 -18.95 32.48
C GLU A 168 11.58 -18.79 33.13
N THR A 169 10.78 -17.80 32.71
CA THR A 169 9.48 -17.51 33.32
C THR A 169 8.31 -18.23 32.64
N LYS A 170 8.52 -18.83 31.46
CA LYS A 170 7.50 -19.55 30.69
C LYS A 170 7.88 -21.01 30.44
N GLN A 171 8.15 -21.72 31.53
CA GLN A 171 8.52 -23.14 31.53
C GLN A 171 7.54 -23.98 30.70
N ASP A 172 6.22 -23.79 30.88
CA ASP A 172 5.18 -24.56 30.18
C ASP A 172 5.22 -24.36 28.65
N PHE A 173 5.40 -23.12 28.19
CA PHE A 173 5.53 -22.83 26.75
C PHE A 173 6.82 -23.40 26.17
N ARG A 174 7.91 -23.36 26.95
CA ARG A 174 9.17 -24.00 26.55
C ARG A 174 8.98 -25.51 26.40
N GLU A 175 8.31 -26.16 27.33
CA GLU A 175 8.04 -27.60 27.27
C GLU A 175 7.14 -27.97 26.10
N GLU A 176 6.07 -27.21 25.87
CA GLU A 176 5.18 -27.39 24.71
C GLU A 176 5.95 -27.21 23.38
N LEU A 177 6.70 -26.13 23.25
CA LEU A 177 7.47 -25.83 22.04
C LEU A 177 8.59 -26.86 21.80
N MET A 178 9.30 -27.29 22.85
CA MET A 178 10.30 -28.35 22.77
C MET A 178 9.64 -29.68 22.36
N SER A 179 8.48 -30.01 22.93
CA SER A 179 7.75 -31.23 22.55
C SER A 179 7.35 -31.21 21.06
N TYR A 180 6.98 -30.04 20.53
CA TYR A 180 6.61 -29.84 19.12
C TYR A 180 7.80 -29.77 18.15
N ILE A 181 8.93 -29.17 18.56
CA ILE A 181 10.15 -29.07 17.73
C ILE A 181 10.83 -30.44 17.64
N PHE A 182 10.92 -31.17 18.75
CA PHE A 182 11.62 -32.45 18.84
C PHE A 182 10.74 -33.67 18.51
N GLN A 183 9.56 -33.47 17.92
CA GLN A 183 8.78 -34.59 17.41
C GLN A 183 9.60 -35.39 16.37
N PRO A 184 9.70 -36.72 16.51
CA PRO A 184 10.54 -37.56 15.65
C PRO A 184 10.28 -37.34 14.16
N ASP A 185 9.02 -37.27 13.75
CA ASP A 185 8.66 -37.07 12.35
C ASP A 185 9.15 -35.73 11.79
N ARG A 186 9.13 -34.67 12.62
CA ARG A 186 9.58 -33.34 12.22
C ARG A 186 11.09 -33.27 12.09
N LEU A 187 11.82 -33.86 13.04
CA LEU A 187 13.27 -34.01 12.99
C LEU A 187 13.69 -34.83 11.77
N MET A 188 12.99 -35.93 11.48
CA MET A 188 13.25 -36.76 10.30
C MET A 188 12.97 -36.03 8.99
N ARG A 189 11.91 -35.21 8.91
CA ARG A 189 11.66 -34.35 7.73
C ARG A 189 12.77 -33.33 7.52
N LEU A 190 13.20 -32.62 8.58
CA LEU A 190 14.28 -31.63 8.49
C LEU A 190 15.62 -32.28 8.14
N SER A 191 15.93 -33.41 8.76
CA SER A 191 17.12 -34.23 8.44
C SER A 191 17.17 -34.59 6.96
N ARG A 192 16.05 -35.04 6.39
CA ARG A 192 15.96 -35.36 4.96
C ARG A 192 16.03 -34.12 4.07
N GLN A 193 15.36 -33.03 4.45
CA GLN A 193 15.31 -31.80 3.66
C GLN A 193 16.67 -31.10 3.56
N PHE A 194 17.45 -31.12 4.64
CA PHE A 194 18.75 -30.46 4.72
C PHE A 194 19.93 -31.43 4.69
N ASN A 195 19.68 -32.72 4.42
CA ASN A 195 20.68 -33.80 4.43
C ASN A 195 21.56 -33.82 5.69
N LEU A 196 20.94 -33.63 6.86
CA LEU A 196 21.61 -33.62 8.15
C LEU A 196 21.65 -35.02 8.75
N ASP A 197 22.83 -35.52 9.09
CA ASP A 197 22.96 -36.69 9.95
C ASP A 197 22.83 -36.28 11.41
N LEU A 198 21.60 -36.37 11.93
CA LEU A 198 21.30 -36.00 13.32
C LEU A 198 22.11 -36.79 14.34
N LYS A 199 22.64 -37.98 13.99
CA LYS A 199 23.48 -38.77 14.89
C LYS A 199 24.79 -38.06 15.23
N THR A 200 25.30 -37.23 14.33
CA THR A 200 26.55 -36.45 14.55
C THR A 200 26.38 -35.33 15.58
N TYR A 201 25.14 -34.93 15.88
CA TYR A 201 24.79 -33.86 16.81
C TYR A 201 24.29 -34.37 18.18
N LEU A 202 24.03 -35.67 18.31
CA LEU A 202 23.63 -36.31 19.58
C LEU A 202 24.83 -36.71 20.46
N SER A 203 26.06 -36.53 19.99
CA SER A 203 27.30 -36.90 20.69
C SER A 203 27.76 -35.91 21.78
N PHE A 204 27.01 -34.82 22.01
CA PHE A 204 27.36 -33.76 22.98
C PHE A 204 26.27 -33.49 24.03
N ILE A 205 25.39 -34.46 24.29
CA ILE A 205 24.45 -34.44 25.43
C ILE A 205 24.88 -35.52 26.41
#